data_AF-A0A496B9U2-F1
#
_entry.id   AF-A0A496B9U2-F1
#
_cell.length_a   1.000
_cell.length_b   1.000
_cell.length_c   1.000
_cell.angle_alpha   90.00
_cell.angle_beta   90.00
_cell.angle_gamma   90.00
#
_symmetry.space_group_name_H-M   'P 1'
#
loop_
_entity.id
_entity.type
_entity.pdbx_description
1 polymer ?
#
loop_
_entity_poly.entity_id
_entity_poly.type
_entity_poly.pdbx_seq_one_letter_code
_entity_poly.pdbx_strand_id
1 'polypeptide(L)'
;MLKKQTTTEVFSDAPFDADIFRRTFNGYVRKYETFLIILLLVVSSPFIAYGIAWYLEQAKVDITGFLNVWHALGLSHLSYELISSGIISFGYFSCGIISIGMSGSCGVISIGCWGSCGIISIGMWGSCGVISISPGASAGIISLGSTYTCGLIAIAPGMKKPFVADEYLHGKALGVIASGRQARGVYVLSYDEKGEGTYQFSPKRQDPEAVALFTQRLRKFKNAFALPS
;
A
#
# COMPACT_ATOMS: atom_id res chain seq x y z
N MET A 1 -38.40 -35.26 10.96
CA MET A 1 -37.86 -34.16 10.13
C MET A 1 -36.43 -33.89 10.57
N LEU A 2 -35.44 -34.40 9.84
CA LEU A 2 -34.03 -34.05 10.10
C LEU A 2 -33.82 -32.59 9.70
N LYS A 3 -33.56 -31.74 10.68
CA LYS A 3 -33.16 -30.35 10.48
C LYS A 3 -31.83 -30.38 9.74
N LYS A 4 -31.83 -30.02 8.46
CA LYS A 4 -30.61 -29.92 7.64
C LYS A 4 -29.79 -28.79 8.26
N GLN A 5 -28.83 -29.11 9.10
CA GLN A 5 -27.85 -28.14 9.60
C GLN A 5 -27.15 -27.57 8.38
N THR A 6 -27.54 -26.35 8.02
CA THR A 6 -26.87 -25.58 7.00
C THR A 6 -25.44 -25.33 7.48
N THR A 7 -24.48 -25.55 6.58
CA THR A 7 -23.02 -25.39 6.79
C THR A 7 -22.63 -24.04 7.41
N THR A 8 -23.54 -23.07 7.40
CA THR A 8 -23.47 -21.76 8.04
C THR A 8 -23.41 -21.77 9.57
N GLU A 9 -24.01 -22.74 10.27
CA GLU A 9 -23.91 -22.80 11.76
C GLU A 9 -22.55 -23.34 12.22
N VAL A 10 -21.88 -24.16 11.41
CA VAL A 10 -20.62 -24.83 11.79
C VAL A 10 -19.43 -23.87 11.83
N PHE A 11 -19.46 -22.77 11.08
CA PHE A 11 -18.38 -21.78 11.07
C PHE A 11 -18.45 -20.77 12.22
N SER A 12 -19.60 -20.61 12.86
CA SER A 12 -19.79 -19.69 14.00
C SER A 12 -18.97 -20.12 15.23
N ASP A 13 -18.80 -21.43 15.43
CA ASP A 13 -18.22 -22.01 16.64
C ASP A 13 -16.80 -22.59 16.42
N ALA A 14 -16.21 -22.38 15.24
CA ALA A 14 -14.87 -22.85 14.92
C ALA A 14 -13.82 -22.06 15.72
N PRO A 15 -12.87 -22.72 16.43
CA PRO A 15 -11.82 -22.01 17.14
C PRO A 15 -10.98 -21.18 16.16
N PHE A 16 -10.91 -19.87 16.40
CA PHE A 16 -10.07 -18.97 15.63
C PHE A 16 -8.70 -18.84 16.26
N ASP A 17 -7.66 -19.18 15.51
CA ASP A 17 -6.29 -18.94 15.94
C ASP A 17 -5.82 -17.55 15.47
N ALA A 18 -5.99 -16.56 16.36
CA ALA A 18 -5.59 -15.18 16.11
C ALA A 18 -4.08 -15.04 15.86
N ASP A 19 -3.25 -15.90 16.44
CA ASP A 19 -1.80 -15.84 16.29
C ASP A 19 -1.35 -16.35 14.91
N ILE A 20 -1.97 -17.42 14.40
CA ILE A 20 -1.73 -17.91 13.03
C ILE A 20 -2.22 -16.88 12.01
N PHE A 21 -3.39 -16.29 12.22
CA PHE A 21 -3.92 -15.23 11.36
C PHE A 21 -2.96 -14.04 11.28
N ARG A 22 -2.55 -13.53 12.44
CA ARG A 22 -1.66 -12.36 12.54
C ARG A 22 -0.31 -12.63 11.91
N ARG A 23 0.31 -13.78 12.17
CA ARG A 23 1.59 -14.19 11.55
C ARG A 23 1.47 -14.27 10.02
N THR A 24 0.39 -14.87 9.53
CA THR A 24 0.15 -15.03 8.09
C THR A 24 -0.03 -13.69 7.40
N PHE A 25 -0.86 -12.80 7.96
CA PHE A 25 -1.09 -11.46 7.42
C PHE A 25 0.18 -10.62 7.43
N ASN A 26 0.94 -10.61 8.54
CA ASN A 26 2.23 -9.92 8.64
C ASN A 26 3.22 -10.41 7.57
N GLY A 27 3.18 -11.72 7.25
CA GLY A 27 3.97 -12.28 6.15
C GLY A 27 3.62 -11.70 4.78
N TYR A 28 2.34 -11.42 4.51
CA TYR A 28 1.91 -10.72 3.28
C TYR A 28 2.31 -9.24 3.29
N VAL A 29 2.10 -8.55 4.42
CA VAL A 29 2.45 -7.13 4.58
C VAL A 29 3.95 -6.90 4.38
N ARG A 30 4.81 -7.72 5.00
CA ARG A 30 6.27 -7.58 4.85
C ARG A 30 6.71 -7.72 3.39
N LYS A 31 6.11 -8.65 2.63
CA LYS A 31 6.41 -8.79 1.19
C LYS A 31 6.01 -7.54 0.41
N TYR A 32 4.84 -6.98 0.74
CA TYR A 32 4.34 -5.75 0.15
C TYR A 32 5.25 -4.55 0.47
N GLU A 33 5.61 -4.36 1.74
CA GLU A 33 6.55 -3.30 2.17
C GLU A 33 7.91 -3.45 1.48
N THR A 34 8.45 -4.66 1.39
CA THR A 34 9.73 -4.92 0.70
C THR A 34 9.63 -4.55 -0.78
N PHE A 35 8.55 -4.94 -1.46
CA PHE A 35 8.31 -4.57 -2.85
C PHE A 35 8.19 -3.05 -3.03
N LEU A 36 7.47 -2.37 -2.12
CA LEU A 36 7.29 -0.92 -2.15
C LEU A 36 8.62 -0.19 -1.94
N ILE A 37 9.46 -0.65 -1.01
CA ILE A 37 10.81 -0.11 -0.80
C ILE A 37 11.67 -0.29 -2.05
N ILE A 38 11.68 -1.49 -2.65
CA ILE A 38 12.44 -1.74 -3.89
C ILE A 38 11.94 -0.83 -5.02
N LEU A 39 10.62 -0.73 -5.20
CA LEU A 39 10.01 0.15 -6.21
C LEU A 39 10.41 1.61 -5.97
N LEU A 40 10.37 2.06 -4.71
CA LEU A 40 10.74 3.42 -4.33
C LEU A 40 12.24 3.67 -4.54
N LEU A 41 13.11 2.70 -4.25
CA LEU A 41 14.55 2.78 -4.55
C LEU A 41 14.81 2.87 -6.06
N VAL A 42 14.15 2.06 -6.87
CA VAL A 42 14.29 2.09 -8.33
C VAL A 42 13.82 3.43 -8.89
N VAL A 43 12.67 3.92 -8.44
CA VAL A 43 12.10 5.20 -8.90
C VAL A 43 12.90 6.40 -8.39
N SER A 44 13.44 6.34 -7.17
CA SER A 44 14.26 7.41 -6.59
C SER A 44 15.71 7.40 -7.09
N SER A 45 16.15 6.31 -7.73
CA SER A 45 17.50 6.18 -8.28
C SER A 45 17.94 7.34 -9.18
N PRO A 46 17.09 7.96 -10.04
CA PRO A 46 17.49 9.12 -10.83
C PRO A 46 17.76 10.36 -9.97
N PHE A 47 17.07 10.52 -8.83
CA PHE A 47 17.29 11.63 -7.91
C PHE A 47 18.58 11.43 -7.11
N ILE A 48 18.83 10.20 -6.66
CA ILE A 48 20.08 9.83 -5.98
C ILE A 48 21.26 10.04 -6.94
N ALA A 49 21.13 9.55 -8.18
CA ALA A 49 22.08 9.75 -9.26
C ALA A 49 22.36 11.24 -9.52
N TYR A 50 21.32 12.06 -9.65
CA TYR A 50 21.46 13.50 -9.88
C TYR A 50 22.12 14.20 -8.68
N GLY A 51 21.75 13.86 -7.45
CA GLY A 51 22.38 14.40 -6.24
C GLY A 51 23.86 14.03 -6.12
N ILE A 52 24.21 12.78 -6.47
CA ILE A 52 25.60 12.33 -6.55
C ILE A 52 26.34 13.08 -7.65
N ALA A 53 25.75 13.23 -8.84
CA ALA A 53 26.36 13.96 -9.96
C ALA A 53 26.64 15.42 -9.58
N TRP A 54 25.68 16.11 -8.98
CA TRP A 54 25.86 17.49 -8.48
C TRP A 54 26.96 17.60 -7.42
N TYR A 55 27.04 16.63 -6.49
CA TYR A 55 28.11 16.58 -5.49
C TYR A 55 29.49 16.28 -6.12
N LEU A 56 29.53 15.40 -7.12
CA LEU A 56 30.74 15.06 -7.86
C LEU A 56 31.23 16.21 -8.74
N GLU A 57 30.32 17.01 -9.31
CA GLU A 57 30.64 18.23 -10.04
C GLU A 57 31.26 19.29 -9.12
N GLN A 58 30.71 19.47 -7.90
CA GLN A 58 31.36 20.27 -6.84
C GLN A 58 32.77 19.76 -6.51
N ALA A 59 32.99 18.44 -6.60
CA ALA A 59 34.28 17.79 -6.39
C ALA A 59 35.19 17.76 -7.63
N LYS A 60 34.81 18.40 -8.75
CA LYS A 60 35.51 18.38 -10.05
C LYS A 60 35.76 16.97 -10.62
N VAL A 61 34.87 16.02 -10.36
CA VAL A 61 34.91 14.68 -10.96
C VAL A 61 34.15 14.71 -12.29
N ASP A 62 34.77 14.19 -13.36
CA ASP A 62 34.16 14.12 -14.68
C ASP A 62 33.02 13.08 -14.71
N ILE A 63 31.79 13.55 -14.88
CA ILE A 63 30.55 12.77 -14.90
C ILE A 63 29.95 12.65 -16.32
N THR A 64 30.67 13.10 -17.35
CA THR A 64 30.17 13.14 -18.74
C THR A 64 29.76 11.75 -19.25
N GLY A 65 30.52 10.71 -18.90
CA GLY A 65 30.19 9.33 -19.26
C GLY A 65 28.91 8.81 -18.59
N PHE A 66 28.64 9.23 -17.35
CA PHE A 66 27.43 8.86 -16.62
C PHE A 66 26.18 9.51 -17.23
N LEU A 67 26.26 10.81 -17.55
CA LEU A 67 25.17 11.54 -18.19
C LEU A 67 24.85 11.02 -19.60
N ASN A 68 25.86 10.59 -20.36
CA ASN A 68 25.66 9.99 -21.69
C ASN A 68 24.92 8.65 -21.65
N VAL A 69 25.20 7.79 -20.65
CA VAL A 69 24.43 6.56 -20.43
C VAL A 69 22.97 6.89 -20.08
N TRP A 70 22.76 7.93 -19.28
CA TRP A 70 21.42 8.39 -18.91
C TRP A 70 20.63 8.95 -20.10
N HIS A 71 21.29 9.71 -20.97
CA HIS A 71 20.70 10.24 -22.22
C HIS A 71 20.37 9.12 -23.22
N ALA A 72 21.22 8.09 -23.33
CA ALA A 72 21.02 6.95 -24.20
C ALA A 72 19.81 6.07 -23.82
N LEU A 73 19.35 6.15 -22.56
CA LEU A 73 18.12 5.49 -22.09
C LEU A 73 16.81 6.18 -22.56
N GLY A 74 16.90 7.18 -23.45
CA GLY A 74 15.72 7.75 -24.14
C GLY A 74 14.98 8.84 -23.38
N LEU A 75 15.64 9.48 -22.41
CA LEU A 75 15.02 10.48 -21.53
C LEU A 75 15.13 11.94 -22.07
N SER A 76 15.16 12.15 -23.38
CA SER A 76 15.39 13.47 -24.01
C SER A 76 14.26 14.50 -23.82
N HIS A 77 13.17 14.15 -23.12
CA HIS A 77 12.07 15.04 -22.74
C HIS A 77 12.01 15.29 -21.22
N LEU A 78 13.15 15.17 -20.54
CA LEU A 78 13.33 15.51 -19.13
C LEU A 78 13.34 17.02 -18.92
N SER A 79 12.34 17.53 -18.24
CA SER A 79 12.38 18.86 -17.62
C SER A 79 12.80 18.72 -16.16
N TYR A 80 13.83 19.47 -15.75
CA TYR A 80 14.36 19.52 -14.38
C TYR A 80 14.25 20.94 -13.84
N GLU A 81 13.16 21.23 -13.14
CA GLU A 81 12.93 22.56 -12.59
C GLU A 81 12.22 22.50 -11.23
N LEU A 82 12.20 23.63 -10.51
CA LEU A 82 11.39 23.78 -9.30
C LEU A 82 9.91 23.42 -9.58
N ILE A 83 9.44 23.78 -10.77
CA ILE A 83 8.13 23.42 -11.31
C ILE A 83 8.39 22.87 -12.72
N SER A 84 8.14 21.59 -12.91
CA SER A 84 8.47 20.90 -14.15
C SER A 84 7.20 20.39 -14.83
N SER A 85 7.15 20.46 -16.17
CA SER A 85 6.07 19.85 -16.94
C SER A 85 6.60 19.18 -18.22
N GLY A 86 5.99 18.06 -18.61
CA GLY A 86 6.41 17.30 -19.79
C GLY A 86 5.79 15.91 -19.87
N ILE A 87 6.19 15.11 -20.85
CA ILE A 87 5.79 13.70 -20.93
C ILE A 87 6.37 12.94 -19.72
N ILE A 88 7.65 13.17 -19.44
CA ILE A 88 8.34 12.69 -18.25
C ILE A 88 8.95 13.90 -17.55
N SER A 89 8.50 14.18 -16.34
CA SER A 89 8.79 15.44 -15.65
C SER A 89 9.36 15.18 -14.27
N PHE A 90 10.47 15.85 -13.93
CA PHE A 90 11.16 15.75 -12.64
C PHE A 90 11.25 17.13 -12.01
N GLY A 91 10.83 17.27 -10.76
CA GLY A 91 10.90 18.58 -10.11
C GLY A 91 10.55 18.58 -8.64
N TYR A 92 10.53 19.78 -8.05
CA TYR A 92 9.97 19.94 -6.71
C TYR A 92 8.44 19.84 -6.77
N PHE A 93 7.83 20.48 -7.77
CA PHE A 93 6.50 20.19 -8.29
C PHE A 93 6.60 19.70 -9.73
N SER A 94 5.89 18.64 -10.08
CA SER A 94 5.99 18.04 -11.40
C SER A 94 4.63 17.65 -11.98
N CYS A 95 4.40 17.93 -13.26
CA CYS A 95 3.17 17.57 -13.98
C CYS A 95 3.47 16.87 -15.31
N GLY A 96 2.91 15.68 -15.55
CA GLY A 96 3.18 14.98 -16.80
C GLY A 96 2.44 13.67 -16.99
N ILE A 97 2.79 12.89 -18.01
CA ILE A 97 2.30 11.50 -18.11
C ILE A 97 2.96 10.68 -17.00
N ILE A 98 4.29 10.79 -16.89
CA ILE A 98 5.08 10.28 -15.78
C ILE A 98 5.66 11.49 -15.04
N SER A 99 5.24 11.68 -13.79
CA SER A 99 5.66 12.81 -12.99
C SER A 99 6.30 12.33 -11.69
N ILE A 100 7.51 12.80 -11.41
CA ILE A 100 8.17 12.56 -10.14
C ILE A 100 8.51 13.89 -9.47
N GLY A 101 7.94 14.11 -8.29
CA GLY A 101 7.93 15.39 -7.58
C GLY A 101 8.34 15.24 -6.12
N MET A 102 9.21 16.11 -5.60
CA MET A 102 9.55 16.03 -4.16
C MET A 102 8.37 16.49 -3.27
N SER A 103 7.77 17.64 -3.54
CA SER A 103 6.63 18.15 -2.77
C SER A 103 5.29 17.71 -3.36
N GLY A 104 5.18 17.71 -4.69
CA GLY A 104 3.93 17.34 -5.35
C GLY A 104 4.16 16.83 -6.75
N SER A 105 3.44 15.78 -7.12
CA SER A 105 3.40 15.29 -8.49
C SER A 105 1.97 15.06 -8.95
N CYS A 106 1.70 15.41 -10.21
CA CYS A 106 0.43 15.16 -10.88
C CYS A 106 0.66 14.47 -12.22
N GLY A 107 -0.07 13.40 -12.53
CA GLY A 107 0.07 12.73 -13.82
C GLY A 107 -0.73 11.46 -14.01
N VAL A 108 -0.47 10.73 -15.09
CA VAL A 108 -1.02 9.37 -15.24
C VAL A 108 -0.35 8.44 -14.23
N ILE A 109 0.99 8.47 -14.19
CA ILE A 109 1.82 7.87 -13.16
C ILE A 109 2.48 9.00 -12.39
N SER A 110 2.19 9.08 -11.11
CA SER A 110 2.62 10.19 -10.28
C SER A 110 3.31 9.67 -9.02
N ILE A 111 4.51 10.15 -8.75
CA ILE A 111 5.32 9.69 -7.62
C ILE A 111 5.80 10.90 -6.84
N GLY A 112 5.50 10.98 -5.55
CA GLY A 112 5.85 12.15 -4.77
C GLY A 112 6.13 11.86 -3.30
N CYS A 113 7.00 12.66 -2.69
CA CYS A 113 7.31 12.48 -1.28
C CYS A 113 6.14 12.99 -0.42
N TRP A 114 5.77 14.28 -0.55
CA TRP A 114 4.69 14.84 0.26
C TRP A 114 3.29 14.52 -0.28
N GLY A 115 3.10 14.62 -1.59
CA GLY A 115 1.83 14.35 -2.23
C GLY A 115 2.01 13.86 -3.65
N SER A 116 1.15 12.93 -4.06
CA SER A 116 1.01 12.55 -5.47
C SER A 116 -0.47 12.45 -5.81
N CYS A 117 -0.83 12.84 -7.02
CA CYS A 117 -2.14 12.61 -7.57
C CYS A 117 -2.07 12.09 -9.01
N GLY A 118 -2.87 11.08 -9.35
CA GLY A 118 -2.86 10.52 -10.70
C GLY A 118 -3.76 9.31 -10.92
N ILE A 119 -3.63 8.62 -12.04
CA ILE A 119 -4.28 7.31 -12.21
C ILE A 119 -3.59 6.30 -11.30
N ILE A 120 -2.26 6.24 -11.37
CA ILE A 120 -1.40 5.51 -10.45
C ILE A 120 -0.60 6.52 -9.65
N SER A 121 -0.78 6.53 -8.34
CA SER A 121 -0.21 7.55 -7.47
C SER A 121 0.54 6.93 -6.30
N ILE A 122 1.82 7.27 -6.15
CA ILE A 122 2.70 6.75 -5.10
C ILE A 122 3.21 7.93 -4.27
N GLY A 123 2.75 8.03 -3.03
CA GLY A 123 3.04 9.13 -2.12
C GLY A 123 3.72 8.65 -0.85
N MET A 124 4.69 9.37 -0.27
CA MET A 124 5.20 8.99 1.06
C MET A 124 4.21 9.39 2.17
N TRP A 125 3.71 10.63 2.11
CA TRP A 125 2.75 11.16 3.10
C TRP A 125 1.30 11.13 2.63
N GLY A 126 1.06 11.32 1.33
CA GLY A 126 -0.27 11.39 0.74
C GLY A 126 -0.29 10.92 -0.71
N SER A 127 -1.28 10.10 -1.09
CA SER A 127 -1.54 9.78 -2.50
C SER A 127 -3.03 9.75 -2.84
N CYS A 128 -3.38 10.25 -4.02
CA CYS A 128 -4.75 10.30 -4.51
C CYS A 128 -4.85 9.75 -5.95
N GLY A 129 -5.77 8.82 -6.23
CA GLY A 129 -5.87 8.29 -7.59
C GLY A 129 -6.81 7.13 -7.83
N VAL A 130 -6.74 6.48 -8.99
CA VAL A 130 -7.45 5.20 -9.19
C VAL A 130 -6.77 4.11 -8.37
N ILE A 131 -5.45 4.02 -8.49
CA ILE A 131 -4.57 3.20 -7.67
C ILE A 131 -3.70 4.16 -6.87
N SER A 132 -3.86 4.14 -5.55
CA SER A 132 -3.15 5.02 -4.64
C SER A 132 -2.36 4.18 -3.64
N ILE A 133 -1.09 4.53 -3.48
CA ILE A 133 -0.14 3.84 -2.60
C ILE A 133 0.51 4.90 -1.71
N SER A 134 0.36 4.81 -0.39
CA SER A 134 1.09 5.70 0.52
C SER A 134 1.21 5.17 1.95
N PRO A 135 2.41 5.13 2.56
CA PRO A 135 2.55 4.84 3.99
C PRO A 135 1.71 5.76 4.88
N GLY A 136 1.57 7.02 4.50
CA GLY A 136 0.70 8.00 5.15
C GLY A 136 -0.78 7.78 4.79
N ALA A 137 -1.39 8.79 4.17
CA ALA A 137 -2.78 8.79 3.77
C ALA A 137 -2.92 8.41 2.29
N SER A 138 -3.87 7.53 1.97
CA SER A 138 -4.11 7.12 0.59
C SER A 138 -5.61 7.11 0.28
N ALA A 139 -5.98 7.57 -0.91
CA ALA A 139 -7.36 7.67 -1.36
C ALA A 139 -7.51 7.26 -2.82
N GLY A 140 -8.40 6.31 -3.11
CA GLY A 140 -8.64 5.89 -4.49
C GLY A 140 -9.67 4.80 -4.69
N ILE A 141 -9.74 4.21 -5.89
CA ILE A 141 -10.55 2.99 -6.08
C ILE A 141 -9.86 1.82 -5.38
N ILE A 142 -8.56 1.67 -5.62
CA ILE A 142 -7.68 0.76 -4.90
C ILE A 142 -6.71 1.63 -4.11
N SER A 143 -6.73 1.49 -2.78
CA SER A 143 -5.90 2.29 -1.88
C SER A 143 -5.14 1.41 -0.92
N LEU A 144 -3.83 1.61 -0.87
CA LEU A 144 -2.88 0.84 -0.08
C LEU A 144 -2.05 1.80 0.76
N GLY A 145 -1.97 1.59 2.07
CA GLY A 145 -1.25 2.53 2.92
C GLY A 145 -1.24 2.19 4.39
N SER A 146 -0.31 2.71 5.17
CA SER A 146 -0.10 2.20 6.52
C SER A 146 -0.92 2.91 7.59
N THR A 147 -1.26 4.20 7.41
CA THR A 147 -1.97 4.96 8.46
C THR A 147 -3.48 5.08 8.21
N TYR A 148 -3.87 5.68 7.09
CA TYR A 148 -5.26 5.95 6.72
C TYR A 148 -5.46 5.65 5.24
N THR A 149 -6.38 4.76 4.91
CA THR A 149 -6.73 4.48 3.51
C THR A 149 -8.22 4.53 3.29
N CYS A 150 -8.64 5.08 2.15
CA CYS A 150 -10.03 5.05 1.74
C CYS A 150 -10.19 4.65 0.27
N GLY A 151 -11.21 3.85 -0.03
CA GLY A 151 -11.50 3.46 -1.40
C GLY A 151 -12.55 2.39 -1.58
N LEU A 152 -12.68 1.86 -2.79
CA LEU A 152 -13.50 0.67 -3.01
C LEU A 152 -12.81 -0.56 -2.39
N ILE A 153 -11.50 -0.67 -2.61
CA ILE A 153 -10.61 -1.62 -1.93
C ILE A 153 -9.60 -0.81 -1.12
N ALA A 154 -9.62 -0.95 0.21
CA ALA A 154 -8.75 -0.22 1.12
C ALA A 154 -7.96 -1.19 1.99
N ILE A 155 -6.63 -1.09 1.97
CA ILE A 155 -5.74 -1.94 2.79
C ILE A 155 -4.86 -1.06 3.67
N ALA A 156 -5.03 -1.17 4.99
CA ALA A 156 -4.23 -0.46 5.98
C ALA A 156 -3.66 -1.35 7.09
N PRO A 157 -2.45 -1.92 6.94
CA PRO A 157 -1.86 -2.83 7.92
C PRO A 157 -1.41 -2.15 9.23
N GLY A 158 -1.34 -0.82 9.30
CA GLY A 158 -0.80 -0.14 10.48
C GLY A 158 0.73 -0.22 10.54
N MET A 159 1.34 0.68 11.30
CA MET A 159 2.80 0.67 11.53
C MET A 159 3.11 0.05 12.87
N LYS A 160 4.10 -0.84 12.94
CA LYS A 160 4.57 -1.39 14.22
C LYS A 160 5.28 -0.29 15.03
N LYS A 161 4.98 -0.17 16.33
CA LYS A 161 5.75 0.74 17.19
C LYS A 161 7.20 0.28 17.27
N PRO A 162 8.18 1.19 17.13
CA PRO A 162 9.56 0.85 17.43
C PRO A 162 9.67 0.54 18.94
N PHE A 163 10.41 -0.51 19.28
CA PHE A 163 10.75 -0.92 20.66
C PHE A 163 9.64 -1.52 21.54
N VAL A 164 8.41 -1.68 21.04
CA VAL A 164 7.34 -2.39 21.77
C VAL A 164 6.89 -3.60 20.95
N ALA A 165 6.99 -4.80 21.53
CA ALA A 165 6.47 -6.00 20.91
C ALA A 165 4.94 -5.90 20.80
N ASP A 166 4.41 -6.30 19.65
CA ASP A 166 2.98 -6.45 19.38
C ASP A 166 2.08 -5.21 19.44
N GLU A 167 2.64 -4.01 19.58
CA GLU A 167 1.88 -2.76 19.47
C GLU A 167 2.03 -2.13 18.08
N TYR A 168 0.89 -1.78 17.45
CA TYR A 168 0.85 -1.11 16.14
C TYR A 168 0.04 0.17 16.26
N LEU A 169 0.52 1.23 15.62
CA LEU A 169 -0.14 2.52 15.48
C LEU A 169 -0.88 2.59 14.14
N HIS A 170 -2.02 3.28 14.14
CA HIS A 170 -2.85 3.54 12.96
C HIS A 170 -3.35 2.25 12.26
N GLY A 171 -3.67 2.31 10.97
CA GLY A 171 -4.24 1.18 10.22
C GLY A 171 -5.75 1.28 10.05
N LYS A 172 -6.27 2.50 9.82
CA LYS A 172 -7.68 2.69 9.48
C LYS A 172 -7.86 2.50 7.98
N ALA A 173 -8.67 1.52 7.60
CA ALA A 173 -9.03 1.27 6.21
C ALA A 173 -10.55 1.47 6.06
N LEU A 174 -10.98 2.30 5.12
CA LEU A 174 -12.40 2.55 4.85
C LEU A 174 -12.73 2.16 3.41
N GLY A 175 -13.64 1.23 3.20
CA GLY A 175 -14.04 0.89 1.84
C GLY A 175 -15.12 -0.16 1.71
N VAL A 176 -15.46 -0.54 0.48
CA VAL A 176 -16.38 -1.67 0.25
C VAL A 176 -15.71 -2.97 0.71
N ILE A 177 -14.45 -3.16 0.31
CA ILE A 177 -13.58 -4.23 0.79
C ILE A 177 -12.44 -3.57 1.56
N ALA A 178 -12.44 -3.71 2.88
CA ALA A 178 -11.47 -3.07 3.76
C ALA A 178 -10.65 -4.12 4.52
N SER A 179 -9.34 -3.95 4.57
CA SER A 179 -8.43 -4.81 5.33
C SER A 179 -7.51 -3.98 6.20
N GLY A 180 -7.53 -4.13 7.52
CA GLY A 180 -6.79 -3.23 8.41
C GLY A 180 -7.13 -3.41 9.89
N ARG A 181 -6.40 -2.74 10.79
CA ARG A 181 -6.66 -2.80 12.25
C ARG A 181 -8.06 -2.35 12.52
N GLN A 182 -8.37 -1.15 12.06
CA GLN A 182 -9.66 -0.49 12.20
C GLN A 182 -10.28 -0.40 10.82
N ALA A 183 -10.46 -1.55 10.18
CA ALA A 183 -11.10 -1.64 8.90
C ALA A 183 -12.61 -1.43 9.05
N ARG A 184 -13.18 -0.59 8.19
CA ARG A 184 -14.59 -0.26 8.15
C ARG A 184 -15.12 -0.40 6.73
N GLY A 185 -16.26 -1.08 6.57
CA GLY A 185 -16.74 -1.38 5.22
C GLY A 185 -17.89 -2.36 5.11
N VAL A 186 -18.14 -2.83 3.87
CA VAL A 186 -19.11 -3.90 3.62
C VAL A 186 -18.48 -5.25 3.93
N TYR A 187 -17.33 -5.54 3.31
CA TYR A 187 -16.51 -6.72 3.58
C TYR A 187 -15.24 -6.29 4.32
N VAL A 188 -15.10 -6.71 5.56
CA VAL A 188 -14.04 -6.26 6.46
C VAL A 188 -13.16 -7.42 6.88
N LEU A 189 -11.86 -7.31 6.60
CA LEU A 189 -10.82 -8.14 7.19
C LEU A 189 -10.12 -7.34 8.28
N SER A 190 -10.45 -7.61 9.54
CA SER A 190 -9.87 -6.87 10.67
C SER A 190 -9.15 -7.79 11.63
N TYR A 191 -7.92 -7.42 12.01
CA TYR A 191 -7.12 -8.13 13.02
C TYR A 191 -7.23 -7.49 14.40
N ASP A 192 -8.05 -6.45 14.55
CA ASP A 192 -8.36 -5.84 15.84
C ASP A 192 -9.84 -6.05 16.16
N GLU A 193 -10.19 -5.87 17.41
CA GLU A 193 -11.55 -5.95 17.90
C GLU A 193 -12.43 -4.77 17.44
N LYS A 194 -11.79 -3.75 16.85
CA LYS A 194 -12.38 -2.46 16.47
C LYS A 194 -12.80 -2.38 15.01
N GLY A 195 -12.68 -3.46 14.24
CA GLY A 195 -13.20 -3.51 12.88
C GLY A 195 -14.73 -3.47 12.88
N GLU A 196 -15.33 -2.72 11.96
CA GLU A 196 -16.79 -2.58 11.85
C GLU A 196 -17.22 -2.78 10.40
N GLY A 197 -18.02 -3.81 10.12
CA GLY A 197 -18.58 -3.97 8.78
C GLY A 197 -19.81 -4.85 8.73
N THR A 198 -20.50 -4.81 7.60
CA THR A 198 -21.69 -5.64 7.36
C THR A 198 -21.33 -7.13 7.43
N TYR A 199 -20.27 -7.50 6.72
CA TYR A 199 -19.63 -8.82 6.72
C TYR A 199 -18.19 -8.68 7.20
N GLN A 200 -17.86 -9.35 8.28
CA GLN A 200 -16.62 -9.20 9.01
C GLN A 200 -15.92 -10.55 9.16
N PHE A 201 -14.64 -10.55 8.88
CA PHE A 201 -13.70 -11.60 9.25
C PHE A 201 -12.69 -11.01 10.22
N SER A 202 -12.92 -11.26 11.51
CA SER A 202 -12.11 -10.78 12.63
C SER A 202 -12.08 -11.79 13.78
N PRO A 203 -11.23 -11.59 14.80
CA PRO A 203 -11.21 -12.46 15.98
C PRO A 203 -12.55 -12.51 16.73
N LYS A 204 -13.35 -11.45 16.66
CA LYS A 204 -14.64 -11.34 17.36
C LYS A 204 -15.85 -11.78 16.53
N ARG A 205 -15.74 -11.74 15.20
CA ARG A 205 -16.87 -11.99 14.31
C ARG A 205 -16.38 -12.61 13.01
N GLN A 206 -16.99 -13.71 12.62
CA GLN A 206 -16.67 -14.46 11.41
C GLN A 206 -17.92 -14.71 10.59
N ASP A 207 -18.28 -13.73 9.77
CA ASP A 207 -19.40 -13.91 8.85
C ASP A 207 -18.98 -14.88 7.72
N PRO A 208 -19.79 -15.90 7.42
CA PRO A 208 -19.44 -16.92 6.43
C PRO A 208 -19.10 -16.34 5.04
N GLU A 209 -19.78 -15.28 4.63
CA GLU A 209 -19.54 -14.59 3.36
C GLU A 209 -18.16 -13.92 3.32
N ALA A 210 -17.77 -13.22 4.40
CA ALA A 210 -16.45 -12.59 4.49
C ALA A 210 -15.35 -13.65 4.55
N VAL A 211 -15.55 -14.71 5.32
CA VAL A 211 -14.62 -15.85 5.40
C VAL A 211 -14.42 -16.48 4.03
N ALA A 212 -15.50 -16.77 3.30
CA ALA A 212 -15.43 -17.34 1.96
C ALA A 212 -14.66 -16.42 1.00
N LEU A 213 -14.99 -15.12 0.99
CA LEU A 213 -14.34 -14.13 0.15
C LEU A 213 -12.81 -14.09 0.38
N PHE A 214 -12.39 -13.94 1.63
CA PHE A 214 -10.97 -13.77 1.96
C PHE A 214 -10.18 -15.08 1.83
N THR A 215 -10.74 -16.23 2.23
CA THR A 215 -10.03 -17.52 2.14
C THR A 215 -9.95 -18.09 0.72
N GLN A 216 -10.88 -17.72 -0.17
CA GLN A 216 -10.82 -18.08 -1.59
C GLN A 216 -9.56 -17.51 -2.25
N ARG A 217 -9.23 -16.25 -1.94
CA ARG A 217 -8.07 -15.53 -2.52
C ARG A 217 -6.80 -15.66 -1.67
N LEU A 218 -6.93 -15.75 -0.35
CA LEU A 218 -5.82 -15.82 0.60
C LEU A 218 -5.82 -17.19 1.28
N ARG A 219 -5.45 -18.22 0.50
CA ARG A 219 -5.53 -19.64 0.92
C ARG A 219 -4.84 -19.94 2.26
N LYS A 220 -3.79 -19.19 2.61
CA LYS A 220 -3.08 -19.35 3.89
C LYS A 220 -3.95 -19.02 5.12
N PHE A 221 -5.01 -18.21 4.96
CA PHE A 221 -5.96 -17.96 6.03
C PHE A 221 -6.85 -19.14 6.35
N LYS A 222 -6.93 -20.17 5.48
CA LYS A 222 -7.63 -21.42 5.82
C LYS A 222 -7.05 -22.08 7.07
N ASN A 223 -5.75 -21.88 7.33
CA ASN A 223 -5.06 -22.44 8.50
C ASN A 223 -5.33 -21.64 9.79
N ALA A 224 -5.91 -20.44 9.69
CA ALA A 224 -6.30 -19.66 10.86
C ALA A 224 -7.66 -20.12 11.44
N PHE A 225 -8.36 -21.01 10.73
CA PHE A 225 -9.52 -21.72 11.24
C PHE A 225 -9.05 -23.06 11.79
N ALA A 226 -9.29 -23.32 13.08
CA ALA A 226 -9.41 -24.71 13.50
C ALA A 226 -10.76 -25.19 12.95
N LEU A 227 -10.73 -26.04 11.93
CA LEU A 227 -11.92 -26.83 11.62
C LEU A 227 -12.24 -27.65 12.87
N PRO A 228 -13.49 -27.69 13.35
CA PRO A 228 -13.86 -28.70 14.32
C PRO A 228 -13.48 -30.06 13.72
N SER A 229 -12.61 -30.78 14.43
CA SER A 229 -12.16 -32.13 14.10
C SER A 229 -13.31 -33.11 14.06
#